data_AF-A0A5J4R1L9-F1
#
_entry.id   AF-A0A5J4R1L9-F1
#
_cell.length_a   1.000
_cell.length_b   1.000
_cell.length_c   1.000
_cell.angle_alpha   90.00
_cell.angle_beta   90.00
_cell.angle_gamma   90.00
#
_symmetry.space_group_name_H-M   'P 1'
#
loop_
_entity.id
_entity.type
_entity.pdbx_description
1 polymer ?
#
loop_
_entity_poly.entity_id
_entity_poly.type
_entity_poly.pdbx_seq_one_letter_code
_entity_poly.pdbx_strand_id
1 'polypeptide(L)'
;MDTRPIPAQSLEPHYPVNGVQLERHYKEHLSDSSHWDQKSHAQDRLLFPQNRGTQLSIDETSLTDGELYTIVTNRAAKGRNGAMVAIVGGTASEQVIEVLERIVYGMLSVRNPVFRL
;
A
#
# COMPACT_ATOMS: atom_id res chain seq x y z
N MET A 1 -10.62 14.50 -12.55
CA MET A 1 -9.67 13.49 -12.04
C MET A 1 -8.78 13.12 -13.20
N ASP A 2 -7.46 13.08 -13.01
CA ASP A 2 -6.53 12.75 -14.08
C ASP A 2 -6.74 11.29 -14.52
N THR A 3 -6.82 11.04 -15.83
CA THR A 3 -7.09 9.72 -16.40
C THR A 3 -5.85 9.08 -17.02
N ARG A 4 -4.72 9.79 -16.97
CA ARG A 4 -3.44 9.34 -17.51
C ARG A 4 -2.35 9.55 -16.45
N PRO A 5 -1.52 8.54 -16.17
CA PRO A 5 -0.38 8.73 -15.29
C PRO A 5 0.67 9.56 -16.02
N ILE A 6 0.64 10.87 -15.82
CA ILE A 6 1.66 11.80 -16.32
C ILE A 6 2.53 12.30 -15.16
N PRO A 7 3.85 12.44 -15.35
CA PRO A 7 4.72 13.07 -14.36
C PRO A 7 4.24 14.48 -14.00
N ALA A 8 4.49 14.91 -12.76
CA ALA A 8 4.18 16.29 -12.35
C ALA A 8 4.91 17.33 -13.22
N GLN A 9 6.10 16.98 -13.74
CA GLN A 9 6.83 17.79 -14.71
C GLN A 9 6.04 18.08 -15.99
N SER A 10 5.13 17.20 -16.42
CA SER A 10 4.32 17.39 -17.62
C SER A 10 3.33 18.54 -17.53
N LEU A 11 3.20 19.19 -16.37
CA LEU A 11 2.38 20.39 -16.18
C LEU A 11 3.07 21.68 -16.67
N GLU A 12 4.39 21.70 -16.81
CA GLU A 12 5.16 22.88 -17.23
C GLU A 12 4.72 23.50 -18.57
N PRO A 13 4.36 22.74 -19.63
CA PRO A 13 3.85 23.33 -20.87
C PRO A 13 2.47 23.98 -20.73
N HIS A 14 1.72 23.66 -19.68
CA HIS A 14 0.33 24.08 -19.48
C HIS A 14 0.18 25.19 -18.44
N TYR A 15 1.18 25.37 -17.57
CA TYR A 15 1.14 26.30 -16.45
C TYR A 15 2.49 27.01 -16.30
N PRO A 16 2.51 28.27 -15.82
CA PRO A 16 3.76 29.01 -15.58
C PRO A 16 4.46 28.50 -14.31
N VAL A 17 4.92 27.24 -14.34
CA VAL A 17 5.60 26.54 -13.25
C VAL A 17 6.87 25.87 -13.77
N ASN A 18 7.87 25.72 -12.92
CA ASN A 18 9.03 24.89 -13.23
C ASN A 18 8.67 23.42 -12.90
N GLY A 19 8.55 22.57 -13.91
CA GLY A 19 8.08 21.19 -13.74
C GLY A 19 9.03 20.32 -12.92
N VAL A 20 10.34 20.48 -13.12
CA VAL A 20 11.38 19.76 -12.35
C VAL A 20 11.31 20.12 -10.87
N GLN A 21 11.16 21.42 -10.59
CA GLN A 21 11.03 21.91 -9.22
C GLN A 21 9.71 21.44 -8.60
N LEU A 22 8.60 21.49 -9.34
CA LEU A 22 7.30 21.01 -8.87
C LEU A 22 7.34 19.53 -8.50
N GLU A 23 7.92 18.68 -9.35
CA GLU A 23 8.05 17.25 -9.09
C GLU A 23 8.89 16.97 -7.85
N ARG A 24 10.02 17.67 -7.69
CA ARG A 24 10.86 17.58 -6.49
C ARG A 24 10.10 18.00 -5.23
N HIS A 25 9.43 19.15 -5.26
CA HIS A 25 8.63 19.62 -4.13
C HIS A 25 7.50 18.66 -3.78
N TYR A 26 6.84 18.10 -4.79
CA TYR A 26 5.81 17.10 -4.56
C TYR A 26 6.35 15.89 -3.81
N LYS A 27 7.44 15.29 -4.31
CA LYS A 27 8.06 14.12 -3.69
C LYS A 27 8.60 14.41 -2.28
N GLU A 28 9.32 15.51 -2.12
CA GLU A 28 10.08 15.79 -0.89
C GLU A 28 9.24 16.46 0.21
N HIS A 29 8.20 17.24 -0.14
CA HIS A 29 7.50 18.10 0.80
C HIS A 29 5.96 17.95 0.80
N LEU A 30 5.32 17.51 -0.28
CA LEU A 30 3.84 17.51 -0.38
C LEU A 30 3.19 16.12 -0.31
N SER A 31 3.91 15.07 -0.71
CA SER A 31 3.36 13.72 -0.85
C SER A 31 3.50 12.84 0.39
N ASP A 32 4.13 13.36 1.45
CA ASP A 32 4.49 12.62 2.67
C ASP A 32 5.32 11.35 2.43
N SER A 33 5.87 11.17 1.23
CA SER A 33 6.60 9.95 0.84
C SER A 33 7.86 9.70 1.69
N SER A 34 8.44 10.75 2.28
CA SER A 34 9.59 10.68 3.19
C SER A 34 9.22 10.15 4.58
N HIS A 35 8.03 10.49 5.07
CA HIS A 35 7.52 10.14 6.40
C HIS A 35 6.54 8.96 6.36
N TRP A 36 6.38 8.32 5.20
CA TRP A 36 5.49 7.18 5.08
C TRP A 36 5.96 6.01 5.96
N ASP A 37 5.18 5.67 6.98
CA ASP A 37 5.52 4.66 7.99
C ASP A 37 5.89 3.29 7.41
N GLN A 38 5.34 2.96 6.23
CA GLN A 38 5.57 1.67 5.58
C GLN A 38 6.77 1.66 4.61
N LYS A 39 7.41 2.81 4.39
CA LYS A 39 8.47 2.99 3.39
C LYS A 39 9.61 1.98 3.53
N SER A 40 10.01 1.64 4.76
CA SER A 40 11.12 0.73 5.05
C SER A 40 10.88 -0.71 4.58
N HIS A 41 9.62 -1.11 4.46
CA HIS A 41 9.22 -2.46 4.06
C HIS A 41 8.33 -2.47 2.82
N ALA A 42 8.13 -1.31 2.16
CA ALA A 42 7.19 -1.14 1.05
C ALA A 42 7.54 -1.97 -0.19
N GLN A 43 8.81 -2.34 -0.34
CA GLN A 43 9.27 -3.25 -1.41
C GLN A 43 8.78 -4.68 -1.18
N ASP A 44 8.75 -5.12 0.08
CA ASP A 44 8.37 -6.49 0.44
C ASP A 44 6.88 -6.62 0.75
N ARG A 45 6.28 -5.59 1.36
CA ARG A 45 4.87 -5.64 1.78
C ARG A 45 4.26 -4.26 2.03
N LEU A 46 2.96 -4.17 1.75
CA LEU A 46 2.08 -3.07 2.13
C LEU A 46 0.89 -3.62 2.91
N LEU A 47 0.59 -3.02 4.05
CA LEU A 47 -0.43 -3.49 4.98
C LEU A 47 -1.45 -2.38 5.24
N PHE A 48 -2.73 -2.75 5.16
CA PHE A 48 -3.85 -1.86 5.49
C PHE A 48 -4.82 -2.58 6.44
N PRO A 49 -4.42 -2.85 7.70
CA PRO A 49 -5.22 -3.63 8.64
C PRO A 49 -6.63 -3.05 8.89
N GLN A 50 -6.80 -1.75 8.75
CA GLN A 50 -8.07 -1.04 8.88
C GLN A 50 -9.10 -1.43 7.80
N ASN A 51 -8.66 -1.98 6.66
CA ASN A 51 -9.50 -2.32 5.53
C ASN A 51 -10.10 -3.74 5.60
N ARG A 52 -9.83 -4.47 6.69
CA ARG A 52 -10.40 -5.81 6.93
C ARG A 52 -11.93 -5.76 6.89
N GLY A 53 -12.51 -6.76 6.24
CA GLY A 53 -13.96 -6.91 6.17
C GLY A 53 -14.40 -8.35 6.32
N THR A 54 -15.69 -8.57 6.10
CA THR A 54 -16.35 -9.86 6.23
C THR A 54 -16.04 -10.82 5.08
N GLN A 55 -15.51 -10.33 3.96
CA GLN A 55 -15.26 -11.12 2.76
C GLN A 55 -13.87 -10.83 2.22
N LEU A 56 -12.91 -11.69 2.53
CA LEU A 56 -11.55 -11.59 2.00
C LEU A 56 -11.38 -12.42 0.71
N SER A 57 -10.49 -11.97 -0.18
CA SER A 57 -9.89 -12.76 -1.25
C SER A 57 -8.37 -12.68 -1.19
N ILE A 58 -7.73 -13.71 -1.72
CA ILE A 58 -6.30 -13.77 -1.95
C ILE A 58 -6.14 -14.03 -3.44
N ASP A 59 -5.35 -13.21 -4.10
CA ASP A 59 -5.11 -13.27 -5.53
C ASP A 59 -3.60 -13.13 -5.79
N GLU A 60 -3.08 -13.87 -6.77
CA GLU A 60 -1.68 -13.78 -7.21
C GLU A 60 -1.59 -12.90 -8.46
N THR A 61 -0.60 -12.01 -8.51
CA THR A 61 -0.36 -11.16 -9.67
C THR A 61 1.13 -11.05 -9.96
N SER A 62 1.48 -10.95 -11.24
CA SER A 62 2.83 -10.64 -11.68
C SER A 62 2.91 -9.20 -12.14
N LEU A 63 3.85 -8.43 -11.60
CA LEU A 63 4.26 -7.15 -12.17
C LEU A 63 5.37 -7.39 -13.22
N THR A 64 5.96 -6.30 -13.70
CA THR A 64 6.99 -6.34 -14.74
C THR A 64 8.20 -7.15 -14.28
N ASP A 65 8.92 -7.78 -15.21
CA ASP A 65 10.15 -8.53 -14.95
C ASP A 65 10.02 -9.75 -14.01
N GLY A 66 8.82 -10.34 -13.94
CA GLY A 66 8.61 -11.60 -13.21
C GLY A 66 8.45 -11.45 -11.69
N GLU A 67 8.35 -10.22 -11.19
CA GLU A 67 8.03 -9.98 -9.78
C GLU A 67 6.61 -10.46 -9.46
N LEU A 68 6.51 -11.48 -8.61
CA LEU A 68 5.23 -12.01 -8.16
C LEU A 68 4.80 -11.35 -6.87
N TYR A 69 3.50 -11.10 -6.75
CA TYR A 69 2.88 -10.52 -5.58
C TYR A 69 1.60 -11.27 -5.23
N THR A 70 1.36 -11.40 -3.93
CA THR A 70 0.08 -11.83 -3.38
C THR A 70 -0.68 -10.61 -2.89
N ILE A 71 -1.89 -10.43 -3.40
CA ILE A 71 -2.80 -9.35 -3.02
C ILE A 71 -3.93 -9.93 -2.17
N VAL A 72 -4.19 -9.27 -1.04
CA VAL A 72 -5.31 -9.59 -0.17
C VAL A 72 -6.32 -8.45 -0.25
N THR A 73 -7.55 -8.76 -0.65
CA THR A 73 -8.61 -7.74 -0.79
C THR A 73 -9.84 -8.06 0.05
N ASN A 74 -10.57 -7.03 0.45
CA ASN A 74 -11.89 -7.08 1.04
C ASN A 74 -12.95 -6.88 -0.06
N ARG A 75 -13.53 -7.97 -0.52
CA ARG A 75 -14.58 -7.97 -1.58
C ARG A 75 -15.87 -7.29 -1.14
N ALA A 76 -16.14 -7.18 0.16
CA ALA A 76 -17.30 -6.45 0.66
C ALA A 76 -17.22 -4.95 0.32
N ALA A 77 -16.01 -4.40 0.16
CA ALA A 77 -15.80 -3.01 -0.28
C ALA A 77 -16.02 -2.80 -1.80
N LYS A 78 -16.25 -3.88 -2.57
CA LYS A 78 -16.59 -3.83 -4.01
C LYS A 78 -15.58 -3.01 -4.84
N GLY A 79 -14.29 -3.16 -4.55
CA GLY A 79 -13.20 -2.46 -5.25
C GLY A 79 -13.10 -0.95 -4.96
N ARG A 80 -13.84 -0.44 -3.97
CA ARG A 80 -13.77 0.97 -3.55
C ARG A 80 -12.65 1.18 -2.53
N ASN A 81 -12.51 2.42 -2.06
CA ASN A 81 -11.64 2.72 -0.93
C ASN A 81 -11.98 1.79 0.25
N GLY A 82 -10.95 1.20 0.86
CA GLY A 82 -11.12 0.14 1.87
C GLY A 82 -11.09 -1.29 1.34
N ALA A 83 -10.89 -1.50 0.02
CA ALA A 83 -10.80 -2.86 -0.54
C ALA A 83 -9.40 -3.48 -0.40
N MET A 84 -8.32 -2.71 -0.44
CA MET A 84 -6.97 -3.28 -0.33
C MET A 84 -6.63 -3.60 1.13
N VAL A 85 -6.30 -4.84 1.46
CA VAL A 85 -5.96 -5.24 2.84
C VAL A 85 -4.45 -5.47 2.99
N ALA A 86 -3.84 -6.14 2.02
CA ALA A 86 -2.39 -6.34 1.99
C ALA A 86 -1.89 -6.54 0.56
N ILE A 87 -0.62 -6.18 0.33
CA ILE A 87 0.18 -6.58 -0.83
C ILE A 87 1.45 -7.19 -0.26
N VAL A 88 1.82 -8.38 -0.73
CA VAL A 88 2.98 -9.14 -0.25
C VAL A 88 3.82 -9.52 -1.46
N GLY A 89 5.12 -9.24 -1.41
CA GLY A 89 6.08 -9.72 -2.39
C GLY A 89 6.24 -11.23 -2.26
N GLY A 90 6.12 -11.93 -3.39
CA GLY A 90 6.13 -13.38 -3.48
C GLY A 90 4.74 -14.03 -3.37
N THR A 91 4.73 -15.33 -3.62
CA THR A 91 3.54 -16.21 -3.58
C THR A 91 3.73 -17.41 -2.66
N ALA A 92 4.87 -17.50 -1.98
CA ALA A 92 5.12 -18.56 -1.01
C ALA A 92 4.13 -18.45 0.15
N SER A 93 3.42 -19.54 0.42
CA SER A 93 2.33 -19.55 1.41
C SER A 93 2.82 -19.17 2.81
N GLU A 94 4.02 -19.60 3.20
CA GLU A 94 4.63 -19.30 4.49
C GLU A 94 4.82 -17.78 4.68
N GLN A 95 5.28 -17.08 3.64
CA GLN A 95 5.48 -15.63 3.66
C GLN A 95 4.14 -14.89 3.76
N VAL A 96 3.14 -15.33 3.00
CA VAL A 96 1.79 -14.75 3.02
C VAL A 96 1.14 -14.93 4.39
N ILE A 97 1.26 -16.13 4.98
CA ILE A 97 0.73 -16.44 6.31
C ILE A 97 1.37 -15.52 7.37
N GLU A 98 2.71 -15.38 7.38
CA GLU A 98 3.39 -14.50 8.35
C GLU A 98 2.85 -13.07 8.28
N VAL A 99 2.65 -12.55 7.07
CA VAL A 99 2.13 -11.20 6.87
C VAL A 99 0.67 -11.08 7.35
N LEU A 100 -0.17 -12.07 7.03
CA LEU A 100 -1.56 -12.10 7.49
C LEU A 100 -1.66 -12.20 9.02
N GLU A 101 -0.79 -12.96 9.65
CA GLU A 101 -0.70 -13.06 11.11
C GLU A 101 -0.36 -11.71 11.74
N ARG A 102 0.57 -10.94 11.17
CA ARG A 102 0.88 -9.58 11.64
C ARG A 102 -0.35 -8.65 11.63
N ILE A 103 -1.22 -8.78 10.62
CA ILE A 103 -2.48 -8.02 10.53
C ILE A 103 -3.46 -8.42 11.64
N VAL A 104 -3.46 -9.69 12.04
CA VAL A 104 -4.33 -10.22 13.11
C VAL A 104 -3.78 -9.86 14.49
N TYR A 105 -2.53 -10.19 14.77
CA TYR A 105 -1.90 -10.05 16.09
C TYR A 105 -1.46 -8.61 16.41
N GLY A 106 -1.03 -7.83 15.41
CA GLY A 106 -0.70 -6.41 15.60
C GLY A 106 -1.88 -5.61 16.17
N MET A 107 -3.11 -6.03 15.85
CA MET A 107 -4.34 -5.40 16.36
C MET A 107 -4.74 -5.93 17.75
N LEU A 108 -4.39 -7.16 18.10
CA LEU A 108 -4.62 -7.72 19.45
C LEU A 108 -3.76 -7.00 20.50
N SER A 109 -2.52 -6.60 20.16
CA SER A 109 -1.69 -5.78 21.04
C SER A 109 -2.23 -4.36 21.24
N VAL A 110 -2.98 -3.81 20.27
CA VAL A 110 -3.62 -2.49 20.38
C VAL A 110 -4.95 -2.56 21.13
N ARG A 111 -5.66 -3.69 21.05
CA ARG A 111 -6.97 -3.89 21.69
C ARG A 111 -6.90 -4.45 23.11
N ASN A 112 -5.73 -4.88 23.60
CA ASN A 112 -5.61 -5.43 24.95
C ASN A 112 -4.40 -4.85 25.70
N PRO A 113 -4.54 -3.68 26.33
CA PRO A 113 -3.49 -3.14 27.21
C PRO A 113 -3.31 -3.90 28.52
N VAL A 114 -4.07 -4.98 28.78
CA VAL A 114 -4.19 -5.61 30.11
C VAL A 114 -3.25 -6.81 30.32
N PHE A 115 -2.60 -7.34 29.28
CA PHE A 115 -1.66 -8.46 29.42
C PHE A 115 -0.24 -8.08 29.01
N ARG A 116 0.36 -7.20 29.83
CA ARG A 116 1.82 -7.21 30.05
C ARG A 116 2.05 -7.49 31.53
N LEU A 117 2.36 -8.74 31.85
CA LEU A 117 3.05 -9.18 33.07
C LEU A 117 4.28 -9.97 32.62
#